data_AF-A0A6I3SIY7-F1
#
_entry.id   AF-A0A6I3SIY7-F1
#
_cell.length_a   1.000
_cell.length_b   1.000
_cell.length_c   1.000
_cell.angle_alpha   90.00
_cell.angle_beta   90.00
_cell.angle_gamma   90.00
#
_symmetry.space_group_name_H-M   'P 1'
#
loop_
_entity.id
_entity.type
_entity.pdbx_description
1 polymer ?
#
loop_
_entity_poly.entity_id
_entity_poly.type
_entity_poly.pdbx_seq_one_letter_code
_entity_poly.pdbx_strand_id
1 'polypeptide(L)'
;MNVDLLLIGLYVIVFGVIVVTTYLTRNFGPAAMDYMKTVTTEQERQTVGNLALSAVVYARNRYGHLSGDEQFEMALKHLGKTLENKGILRSKEEMKSVIEFAYEEAKKKGLIASLKESVRKTP
;
A
#
# COMPACT_ATOMS: atom_id res chain seq x y z
N MET A 1 11.74 13.54 -58.06
CA MET A 1 11.59 13.75 -56.61
C MET A 1 12.94 13.41 -55.99
N ASN A 2 13.68 14.37 -55.43
CA ASN A 2 15.05 14.14 -54.95
C ASN A 2 15.02 13.37 -53.64
N VAL A 3 15.58 12.16 -53.66
CA VAL A 3 15.64 11.24 -52.51
C VAL A 3 16.35 11.88 -51.33
N ASP A 4 17.35 12.73 -51.57
CA ASP A 4 18.08 13.49 -50.54
C ASP A 4 17.19 14.48 -49.78
N LEU A 5 16.23 15.12 -50.46
CA LEU A 5 15.32 16.09 -49.84
C LEU A 5 14.33 15.38 -48.90
N LEU A 6 13.91 14.16 -49.26
CA LEU A 6 13.07 13.30 -48.44
C LEU A 6 13.82 12.80 -47.19
N LEU A 7 15.08 12.39 -47.35
CA LEU A 7 15.95 11.95 -46.25
C LEU A 7 16.19 13.05 -45.23
N ILE A 8 16.47 14.28 -45.70
CA ILE A 8 16.65 15.45 -44.82
C ILE A 8 15.34 15.77 -44.09
N GLY A 9 14.20 15.75 -44.79
CA GLY A 9 12.89 15.96 -44.19
C GLY A 9 12.56 14.95 -43.10
N LEU A 10 12.87 13.67 -43.33
CA LEU A 10 12.69 12.59 -42.35
C LEU A 10 13.55 12.84 -41.10
N TYR A 11 14.80 13.25 -41.28
CA TYR A 11 15.72 13.54 -40.17
C TYR A 11 15.21 14.67 -39.28
N VAL A 12 14.69 15.75 -39.87
CA VAL A 12 14.12 16.88 -39.12
C VAL A 12 12.91 16.44 -38.30
N ILE A 13 12.04 15.60 -38.87
CA ILE A 13 10.86 15.08 -38.17
C ILE A 13 11.27 14.18 -37.01
N VAL A 14 12.17 13.23 -37.23
CA VAL A 14 12.64 12.30 -36.19
C VAL A 14 13.32 13.08 -35.06
N PHE A 15 14.18 14.03 -35.39
CA PHE A 15 14.87 14.86 -34.40
C PHE A 15 13.87 15.74 -33.63
N GLY A 16 12.88 16.33 -34.31
CA GLY A 16 11.81 17.10 -33.68
C GLY A 16 11.00 16.26 -32.69
N VAL A 17 10.64 15.03 -33.04
CA VAL A 17 9.92 14.09 -32.15
C VAL A 17 10.76 13.77 -30.91
N ILE A 18 12.06 13.53 -31.06
CA ILE A 18 12.97 13.25 -29.94
C ILE A 18 13.05 14.46 -28.98
N VAL A 19 13.17 15.68 -29.53
CA VAL A 19 13.24 16.90 -28.72
C VAL A 19 11.93 17.14 -27.96
N VAL A 20 10.78 16.99 -28.63
CA VAL A 20 9.47 17.19 -28.01
C VAL A 20 9.19 16.16 -26.92
N THR A 21 9.47 14.88 -27.18
CA THR A 21 9.31 13.83 -26.17
C THR A 21 10.23 14.07 -24.97
N THR A 22 11.50 14.39 -25.20
CA THR A 22 12.45 14.72 -24.12
C THR A 22 12.00 15.94 -23.31
N TYR A 23 11.50 16.99 -23.97
CA TYR A 23 10.99 18.19 -23.31
C TYR A 23 9.75 17.89 -22.45
N LEU A 24 8.82 17.10 -22.97
CA LEU A 24 7.63 16.65 -22.24
C LEU A 24 8.01 15.82 -21.01
N THR A 25 8.92 14.85 -21.14
CA THR A 25 9.36 14.03 -20.01
C THR A 25 10.08 14.86 -18.95
N ARG A 26 10.86 15.87 -19.36
CA ARG A 26 11.65 16.70 -18.44
C ARG A 26 10.79 17.74 -17.69
N ASN A 27 9.74 18.29 -18.32
CA ASN A 27 8.84 19.25 -17.68
C ASN A 27 7.67 18.59 -16.92
N PHE A 28 7.10 17.52 -17.45
CA PHE A 28 5.92 16.88 -16.86
C PHE A 28 6.25 15.63 -16.03
N GLY A 29 7.44 15.05 -16.18
CA GLY A 29 7.89 13.91 -15.37
C GLY A 29 7.88 14.18 -13.86
N PRO A 30 8.43 15.32 -13.37
CA PRO A 30 8.44 15.62 -11.94
C PRO A 30 7.03 15.84 -11.37
N ALA A 31 6.18 16.60 -12.08
CA ALA A 31 4.82 16.90 -11.64
C ALA A 31 3.91 15.66 -11.64
N ALA A 32 4.04 14.78 -12.64
CA ALA A 32 3.32 13.50 -12.68
C ALA A 32 3.81 12.55 -11.57
N MET A 33 5.11 12.55 -11.27
CA MET A 33 5.68 11.78 -10.16
C MET A 33 5.19 12.27 -8.79
N ASP A 34 5.11 13.58 -8.58
CA ASP A 34 4.64 14.15 -7.32
C ASP A 34 3.13 13.97 -7.14
N TYR A 35 2.35 14.06 -8.22
CA TYR A 35 0.93 13.73 -8.22
C TYR A 35 0.69 12.24 -7.92
N MET A 36 1.47 11.35 -8.54
CA MET A 36 1.41 9.92 -8.25
C MET A 36 1.80 9.64 -6.79
N LYS A 37 2.87 10.24 -6.26
CA LYS A 37 3.28 10.05 -4.86
C LYS A 37 2.25 10.55 -3.85
N THR A 38 1.62 11.69 -4.10
CA THR A 38 0.60 12.25 -3.18
C THR A 38 -0.66 11.41 -3.14
N VAL A 39 -1.18 10.97 -4.30
CA VAL A 39 -2.35 10.08 -4.37
C VAL A 39 -2.03 8.67 -3.84
N THR A 40 -0.83 8.17 -4.10
CA THR A 40 -0.41 6.84 -3.62
C THR A 40 -0.27 6.83 -2.09
N THR A 41 0.16 7.92 -1.45
CA THR A 41 0.34 7.96 0.02
C THR A 41 -0.97 7.78 0.78
N GLU A 42 -2.09 8.35 0.31
CA GLU A 42 -3.39 8.16 0.96
C GLU A 42 -3.95 6.75 0.75
N GLN A 43 -3.91 6.25 -0.49
CA GLN A 43 -4.35 4.89 -0.80
C GLN A 43 -3.50 3.84 -0.09
N GLU A 44 -2.20 4.07 0.02
CA GLU A 44 -1.28 3.20 0.74
C GLU A 44 -1.56 3.24 2.25
N ARG A 45 -1.83 4.43 2.83
CA ARG A 45 -2.26 4.53 4.24
C ARG A 45 -3.56 3.78 4.51
N GLN A 46 -4.56 3.93 3.64
CA GLN A 46 -5.83 3.21 3.77
C GLN A 46 -5.63 1.70 3.61
N THR A 47 -4.80 1.28 2.65
CA THR A 47 -4.49 -0.13 2.42
C THR A 47 -3.78 -0.73 3.62
N VAL A 48 -2.76 -0.07 4.15
CA VAL A 48 -2.02 -0.49 5.34
C VAL A 48 -2.92 -0.57 6.57
N GLY A 49 -3.81 0.42 6.76
CA GLY A 49 -4.80 0.38 7.85
C GLY A 49 -5.78 -0.78 7.73
N ASN A 50 -6.33 -1.04 6.53
CA ASN A 50 -7.23 -2.17 6.29
C ASN A 50 -6.52 -3.53 6.49
N LEU A 51 -5.27 -3.64 6.05
CA LEU A 51 -4.46 -4.84 6.25
C LEU A 51 -4.13 -5.07 7.73
N ALA A 52 -3.83 -4.01 8.48
CA ALA A 52 -3.60 -4.09 9.91
C ALA A 52 -4.86 -4.52 10.66
N LEU A 53 -6.02 -3.95 10.31
CA LEU A 53 -7.30 -4.35 10.90
C LEU A 53 -7.65 -5.80 10.59
N SER A 54 -7.39 -6.25 9.36
CA SER A 54 -7.52 -7.66 8.98
C SER A 54 -6.55 -8.56 9.78
N ALA A 55 -5.29 -8.14 9.97
CA ALA A 55 -4.31 -8.89 10.74
C ALA A 55 -4.70 -9.01 12.22
N VAL A 56 -5.25 -7.96 12.83
CA VAL A 56 -5.76 -7.96 14.20
C VAL A 56 -6.95 -8.92 14.35
N VAL A 57 -7.92 -8.86 13.43
CA VAL A 57 -9.07 -9.78 13.44
C VAL A 57 -8.64 -11.21 13.18
N TYR A 58 -7.71 -11.45 12.26
CA TYR A 58 -7.14 -12.76 11.99
C TYR A 58 -6.42 -13.33 13.22
N ALA A 59 -5.56 -12.53 13.85
CA ALA A 59 -4.85 -12.94 15.06
C ALA A 59 -5.82 -13.25 16.20
N ARG A 60 -6.87 -12.44 16.37
CA ARG A 60 -7.92 -12.68 17.36
C ARG A 60 -8.70 -13.97 17.09
N ASN A 61 -9.08 -14.24 15.84
CA ASN A 61 -9.83 -15.43 15.46
C ASN A 61 -9.00 -16.71 15.56
N ARG A 62 -7.74 -16.66 15.13
CA ARG A 62 -6.88 -17.84 15.05
C ARG A 62 -6.17 -18.13 16.36
N TYR A 63 -5.80 -17.10 17.10
CA TYR A 63 -4.98 -17.16 18.31
C TYR A 63 -5.67 -16.57 19.52
N GLY A 64 -7.01 -16.51 19.52
CA GLY A 64 -7.80 -15.95 20.64
C GLY A 64 -7.59 -16.63 22.00
N HIS A 65 -6.98 -17.82 22.01
CA HIS A 65 -6.58 -18.58 23.19
C HIS A 65 -5.23 -18.13 23.80
N LEU A 66 -4.42 -17.38 23.05
CA LEU A 66 -3.13 -16.85 23.51
C LEU A 66 -3.33 -15.56 24.30
N SER A 67 -2.27 -15.11 24.98
CA SER A 67 -2.26 -13.81 25.66
C SER A 67 -2.36 -12.64 24.67
N GLY A 68 -2.71 -11.45 25.16
CA GLY A 68 -2.84 -10.24 24.33
C GLY A 68 -1.55 -9.89 23.59
N ASP A 69 -0.41 -10.04 24.26
CA ASP A 69 0.91 -9.72 23.70
C ASP A 69 1.30 -10.72 22.60
N GLU A 70 1.01 -12.02 22.79
CA GLU A 70 1.24 -13.04 21.77
C GLU A 70 0.32 -12.86 20.55
N GLN A 71 -0.95 -12.47 20.77
CA GLN A 71 -1.87 -12.13 19.67
C GLN A 71 -1.34 -10.93 18.87
N PHE A 72 -0.80 -9.93 19.56
CA PHE A 72 -0.21 -8.75 18.95
C PHE A 72 1.03 -9.09 18.11
N GLU A 73 1.92 -9.94 18.62
CA GLU A 73 3.08 -10.43 17.85
C GLU A 73 2.67 -11.23 16.61
N MET A 74 1.64 -12.06 16.72
CA MET A 74 1.11 -12.80 15.58
C MET A 74 0.48 -11.87 14.53
N ALA A 75 -0.22 -10.82 14.96
CA ALA A 75 -0.76 -9.79 14.08
C ALA A 75 0.36 -9.04 13.35
N LEU A 76 1.43 -8.66 14.06
CA LEU A 76 2.62 -8.03 13.48
C LEU A 76 3.29 -8.91 12.43
N LYS A 77 3.49 -10.19 12.74
CA LYS A 77 4.09 -11.15 11.81
C LYS A 77 3.24 -11.32 10.56
N HIS A 78 1.92 -11.36 10.72
CA HIS A 78 0.98 -11.49 9.60
C HIS A 78 0.95 -10.22 8.73
N LEU A 79 0.92 -9.04 9.35
CA LEU A 79 0.97 -7.76 8.65
C LEU A 79 2.28 -7.61 7.88
N GLY A 80 3.42 -7.86 8.53
CA GLY A 80 4.74 -7.77 7.89
C GLY A 80 4.84 -8.64 6.65
N LYS A 81 4.47 -9.93 6.74
CA LYS A 81 4.45 -10.83 5.59
C LYS A 81 3.51 -10.35 4.48
N THR A 82 2.38 -9.76 4.83
CA THR A 82 1.39 -9.28 3.85
C THR A 82 1.86 -8.00 3.15
N LEU A 83 2.55 -7.12 3.88
CA LEU A 83 3.17 -5.92 3.32
C LEU A 83 4.36 -6.26 2.42
N GLU A 84 5.22 -7.19 2.85
CA GLU A 84 6.33 -7.71 2.03
C GLU A 84 5.82 -8.32 0.71
N ASN A 85 4.78 -9.17 0.77
CA ASN A 85 4.16 -9.75 -0.42
C ASN A 85 3.55 -8.70 -1.38
N LYS A 86 3.21 -7.51 -0.86
CA LYS A 86 2.70 -6.38 -1.63
C LYS A 86 3.79 -5.38 -2.05
N GLY A 87 5.05 -5.65 -1.72
CA GLY A 87 6.18 -4.76 -2.01
C GLY A 87 6.20 -3.47 -1.18
N ILE A 88 5.43 -3.42 -0.07
CA ILE A 88 5.34 -2.25 0.81
C ILE A 88 6.37 -2.44 1.92
N LEU A 89 7.45 -1.66 1.88
CA LEU A 89 8.49 -1.66 2.91
C LEU A 89 8.13 -0.65 4.00
N ARG A 90 7.96 -1.15 5.24
CA ARG A 90 7.68 -0.35 6.44
C ARG A 90 8.60 -0.77 7.57
N SER A 91 8.97 0.18 8.42
CA SER A 91 9.73 -0.14 9.63
C SER A 91 8.88 -0.95 10.62
N LYS A 92 9.55 -1.69 11.51
CA LYS A 92 8.87 -2.48 12.54
C LYS A 92 8.12 -1.58 13.51
N GLU A 93 8.66 -0.41 13.82
CA GLU A 93 8.07 0.62 14.66
C GLU A 93 6.78 1.16 14.05
N GLU A 94 6.78 1.48 12.75
CA GLU A 94 5.56 1.92 12.06
C GLU A 94 4.49 0.83 12.05
N MET A 95 4.85 -0.43 11.78
CA MET A 95 3.89 -1.54 11.81
C MET A 95 3.26 -1.73 13.19
N LYS A 96 4.03 -1.54 14.27
CA LYS A 96 3.51 -1.56 15.65
C LYS A 96 2.46 -0.48 15.87
N SER A 97 2.78 0.77 15.53
CA SER A 97 1.84 1.89 15.71
C SER A 97 0.56 1.71 14.89
N VAL A 98 0.66 1.18 13.66
CA VAL A 98 -0.52 0.90 12.82
C VAL A 98 -1.36 -0.22 13.44
N ILE A 99 -0.76 -1.28 13.98
CA ILE A 99 -1.50 -2.36 14.63
C ILE A 99 -2.17 -1.89 15.93
N GLU A 100 -1.50 -1.09 16.76
CA GLU A 100 -2.10 -0.48 17.94
C GLU A 100 -3.32 0.37 17.58
N PHE A 101 -3.18 1.22 16.56
CA PHE A 101 -4.29 2.00 16.02
C PHE A 101 -5.44 1.10 15.53
N ALA A 102 -5.13 0.03 14.81
CA ALA A 102 -6.11 -0.92 14.31
C ALA A 102 -6.80 -1.71 15.43
N TYR A 103 -6.10 -2.03 16.53
CA TYR A 103 -6.70 -2.65 17.73
C TYR A 103 -7.72 -1.72 18.39
N GLU A 104 -7.35 -0.45 18.58
CA GLU A 104 -8.26 0.56 19.14
C GLU A 104 -9.46 0.80 18.21
N GLU A 105 -9.24 0.84 16.91
CA GLU A 105 -10.32 0.99 15.92
C GLU A 105 -11.25 -0.23 15.89
N ALA A 106 -10.70 -1.44 15.93
CA ALA A 106 -11.48 -2.67 15.97
C ALA A 106 -12.24 -2.85 17.29
N LYS A 107 -11.70 -2.33 18.40
CA LYS A 107 -12.40 -2.26 19.69
C LYS A 107 -13.57 -1.27 19.65
N LYS A 108 -13.36 -0.07 19.08
CA LYS A 108 -14.41 0.94 18.87
C LYS A 108 -15.53 0.44 17.95
N LYS A 109 -15.18 -0.30 16.90
CA LYS A 109 -16.14 -0.91 15.96
C LYS A 109 -16.80 -2.18 16.51
N GLY A 110 -16.47 -2.61 17.74
CA GLY A 110 -17.04 -3.81 18.35
C GLY A 110 -16.59 -5.13 17.73
N LEU A 111 -15.64 -5.11 16.78
CA LEU A 111 -15.15 -6.28 16.06
C LEU A 111 -14.37 -7.25 16.95
N ILE A 112 -13.79 -6.75 18.05
CA ILE A 112 -13.05 -7.56 19.02
C ILE A 112 -13.95 -7.99 20.20
N ALA A 113 -14.99 -7.20 20.51
CA ALA A 113 -15.94 -7.49 21.59
C ALA A 113 -16.99 -8.55 21.17
N SER A 114 -17.44 -8.53 19.91
CA SER A 114 -18.47 -9.44 19.38
C SER A 114 -18.01 -10.91 19.28
N LEU A 115 -16.70 -11.18 19.32
CA LEU A 115 -16.16 -12.54 19.32
C LEU A 115 -16.19 -13.23 20.69
N LYS A 116 -16.30 -12.46 21.79
CA LYS A 116 -16.47 -13.05 23.12
C LYS A 116 -17.88 -13.63 23.32
N GLU A 117 -18.87 -13.15 22.56
CA GLU A 117 -20.25 -13.66 22.56
C GLU A 117 -20.47 -14.83 21.60
N SER A 118 -19.81 -14.88 20.44
CA SER A 118 -19.97 -15.99 19.48
C SER A 118 -19.36 -17.31 19.97
N VAL A 119 -18.33 -17.26 20.81
CA VAL A 119 -17.72 -18.45 21.44
C VAL A 119 -18.56 -18.96 22.62
N ARG A 120 -19.49 -18.16 23.17
CA ARG A 120 -20.35 -18.54 24.30
C ARG A 120 -21.67 -19.21 23.86
N LYS A 121 -21.96 -19.26 22.55
CA LYS A 121 -23.17 -19.87 21.96
C LYS A 121 -22.86 -21.12 21.12
N THR A 122 -21.95 -21.96 21.58
CA THR A 122 -21.85 -23.33 21.05
C THR A 122 -22.26 -24.28 22.18
N PRO A 123 -23.37 -25.01 22.06
CA PRO A 123 -23.86 -25.94 23.08
C PRO A 123 -22.90 -27.12 23.32
#